data_AF-A0ABD3ID04-F1
#
_entry.id   AF-A0ABD3ID04-F1
#
_cell.length_a   1.000
_cell.length_b   1.000
_cell.length_c   1.000
_cell.angle_alpha   90.00
_cell.angle_beta   90.00
_cell.angle_gamma   90.00
#
_symmetry.space_group_name_H-M   'P 1'
#
loop_
_entity.id
_entity.type
_entity.pdbx_description
1 polymer ?
#
loop_
_entity_poly.entity_id
_entity_poly.type
_entity_poly.pdbx_seq_one_letter_code
_entity_poly.pdbx_strand_id
1 'polypeptide(L)'
;MIRHKCLGKGWKGIVRSLWPKCKVVEAICTGSMAAYLPLLDHYTDNLPVLSGVYVTTEGSFGVNMDPTCPTEVTSYTLIPTEAYFEFILLSDDRQENNHKDQIVDLTNVKEGHEYKILITTVSGLCRYRIGDVLKVVVFYNATPKFQFVRREGTVLSVDVEKTDERELFLGVTRAAKLLEDHLGLILEDYTSTVDLSTSPPHYVIYLELKNDESAIQDVPTDILEKCGSTVELSFNVMYSKLRFRNQIGPLEFRIVQEKTFEKISALALLRGAAPAQFKTPRGLGPQHSHYLEVLTNGLIQRYVSQSCPFRDDSDIRPAYPVP
;
A
#
# COMPACT_ATOMS: atom_id res chain seq x y z
N MET A 1 -0.96 32.71 -19.71
CA MET A 1 -0.06 31.54 -19.79
C MET A 1 -0.61 30.33 -19.03
N ILE A 2 -0.82 30.42 -17.70
CA ILE A 2 -1.37 29.33 -16.87
C ILE A 2 -2.72 28.82 -17.39
N ARG A 3 -3.70 29.72 -17.58
CA ARG A 3 -5.03 29.37 -18.09
C ARG A 3 -4.98 28.60 -19.42
N HIS A 4 -4.08 28.97 -20.33
CA HIS A 4 -3.93 28.28 -21.62
C HIS A 4 -3.37 26.86 -21.44
N LYS A 5 -2.43 26.66 -20.51
CA LYS A 5 -1.88 25.34 -20.20
C LYS A 5 -2.93 24.42 -19.55
N CYS A 6 -3.77 24.96 -18.66
CA CYS A 6 -4.84 24.21 -18.01
C CYS A 6 -6.03 23.89 -18.94
N LEU A 7 -6.18 24.61 -20.06
CA LEU A 7 -7.22 24.37 -21.08
C LEU A 7 -6.78 23.36 -22.15
N GLY A 8 -5.54 22.85 -22.10
CA GLY A 8 -5.07 21.81 -23.00
C GLY A 8 -5.78 20.47 -22.78
N LYS A 9 -5.83 19.63 -23.81
CA LYS A 9 -6.30 18.25 -23.69
C LYS A 9 -5.19 17.40 -23.07
N GLY A 10 -5.44 16.82 -21.89
CA GLY A 10 -4.49 16.00 -21.13
C GLY A 10 -3.60 16.81 -20.18
N TRP A 11 -3.38 16.27 -18.98
CA TRP A 11 -2.61 16.91 -17.91
C TRP A 11 -1.25 16.24 -17.67
N LYS A 12 -0.83 15.34 -18.57
CA LYS A 12 0.50 14.74 -18.52
C LYS A 12 1.60 15.81 -18.55
N GLY A 13 2.53 15.75 -17.60
CA GLY A 13 3.63 16.72 -17.48
C GLY A 13 3.18 18.17 -17.17
N ILE A 14 1.96 18.37 -16.67
CA ILE A 14 1.44 19.70 -16.36
C ILE A 14 2.32 20.45 -15.36
N VAL A 15 2.94 19.74 -14.40
CA VAL A 15 3.81 20.34 -13.39
C VAL A 15 5.03 20.98 -14.04
N ARG A 16 5.71 20.30 -14.98
CA ARG A 16 6.84 20.90 -15.73
C ARG A 16 6.37 22.05 -16.64
N SER A 17 5.17 21.95 -17.20
CA SER A 17 4.61 23.03 -18.03
C SER A 17 4.32 24.32 -17.25
N LEU A 18 3.86 24.19 -16.01
CA LEU A 18 3.55 25.34 -15.14
C LEU A 18 4.80 25.85 -14.40
N TRP A 19 5.66 24.94 -13.94
CA TRP A 19 6.89 25.21 -13.21
C TRP A 19 8.10 24.62 -13.95
N PRO A 20 8.56 25.24 -15.06
CA PRO A 20 9.63 24.70 -15.91
C PRO A 20 10.99 24.62 -15.21
N LYS A 21 11.18 25.32 -14.08
CA LYS A 21 12.39 25.26 -13.26
C LYS A 21 12.30 24.25 -12.10
N CYS A 22 11.17 23.54 -11.96
CA CYS A 22 11.01 22.51 -10.93
C CYS A 22 12.01 21.37 -11.18
N LYS A 23 12.77 21.01 -10.14
CA LYS A 23 13.81 19.97 -10.20
C LYS A 23 13.42 18.69 -9.47
N VAL A 24 12.58 18.81 -8.45
CA VAL A 24 12.21 17.72 -7.54
C VAL A 24 10.81 17.99 -7.00
N VAL A 25 10.06 16.92 -6.75
CA VAL A 25 8.79 16.98 -6.03
C VAL A 25 9.04 16.43 -4.63
N GLU A 26 8.85 17.27 -3.62
CA GLU A 26 8.96 16.83 -2.22
C GLU A 26 7.59 16.34 -1.73
N ALA A 27 7.49 15.04 -1.44
CA ALA A 27 6.28 14.40 -0.94
C ALA A 27 6.61 13.08 -0.25
N ILE A 28 5.78 12.68 0.73
CA ILE A 28 5.88 11.33 1.30
C ILE A 28 5.41 10.34 0.24
N CYS A 29 6.31 9.47 -0.22
CA CYS A 29 6.03 8.44 -1.22
C CYS A 29 6.26 7.01 -0.71
N THR A 30 6.39 6.84 0.61
CA THR A 30 6.58 5.54 1.26
C THR A 30 5.26 5.01 1.83
N GLY A 31 5.21 3.70 2.10
CA GLY A 31 4.01 3.05 2.64
C GLY A 31 2.81 3.21 1.71
N SER A 32 1.66 3.55 2.27
CA SER A 32 0.39 3.73 1.54
C SER A 32 0.42 4.76 0.41
N MET A 33 1.38 5.70 0.45
CA MET A 33 1.52 6.75 -0.55
C MET A 33 2.29 6.31 -1.79
N ALA A 34 3.02 5.19 -1.73
CA ALA A 34 3.67 4.62 -2.92
C ALA A 34 2.66 4.29 -4.04
N ALA A 35 1.39 4.03 -3.66
CA ALA A 35 0.23 3.88 -4.54
C ALA A 35 0.09 5.00 -5.58
N TYR A 36 0.44 6.23 -5.23
CA TYR A 36 0.24 7.40 -6.08
C TYR A 36 1.46 7.73 -6.95
N LEU A 37 2.56 6.98 -6.86
CA LEU A 37 3.76 7.24 -7.65
C LEU A 37 3.48 7.23 -9.17
N PRO A 38 2.76 6.26 -9.75
CA PRO A 38 2.47 6.28 -11.19
C PRO A 38 1.63 7.49 -11.62
N LEU A 39 0.66 7.88 -10.80
CA LEU A 39 -0.17 9.05 -11.04
C LEU A 39 0.65 10.34 -10.94
N LEU A 40 1.55 10.41 -9.97
CA LEU A 40 2.49 11.52 -9.81
C LEU A 40 3.44 11.61 -11.00
N ASP A 41 3.96 10.49 -11.50
CA ASP A 41 4.81 10.43 -12.69
C ASP A 41 4.10 10.93 -13.94
N HIS A 42 2.80 10.59 -14.10
CA HIS A 42 1.97 11.11 -15.17
C HIS A 42 1.92 12.65 -15.15
N TYR A 43 1.62 13.28 -14.02
CA TYR A 43 1.51 14.74 -13.93
C TYR A 43 2.86 15.48 -13.92
N THR A 44 3.90 14.82 -13.43
CA THR A 44 5.22 15.44 -13.23
C THR A 44 6.18 15.20 -14.38
N ASP A 45 5.84 14.29 -15.31
CA ASP A 45 6.74 13.85 -16.37
C ASP A 45 8.06 13.34 -15.76
N ASN A 46 7.91 12.36 -14.88
CA ASN A 46 8.96 11.65 -14.15
C ASN A 46 9.97 12.59 -13.47
N LEU A 47 9.49 13.61 -12.75
CA LEU A 47 10.38 14.39 -11.89
C LEU A 47 10.84 13.50 -10.71
N PRO A 48 12.10 13.63 -10.25
CA PRO A 48 12.53 12.96 -9.03
C PRO A 48 11.61 13.31 -7.87
N VAL A 49 11.18 12.28 -7.12
CA VAL A 49 10.34 12.44 -5.93
C VAL A 49 11.21 12.25 -4.70
N LEU A 50 11.26 13.26 -3.84
CA LEU A 50 12.01 13.24 -2.59
C LEU A 50 11.06 13.05 -1.41
N SER A 51 11.20 11.92 -0.73
CA SER A 51 10.61 11.72 0.58
C SER A 51 11.64 12.08 1.65
N GLY A 52 11.62 13.34 2.07
CA GLY A 52 12.71 13.94 2.87
C GLY A 52 12.70 13.61 4.35
N VAL A 53 11.51 13.39 4.94
CA VAL A 53 11.35 13.31 6.40
C VAL A 53 10.39 12.19 6.82
N TYR A 54 10.65 11.63 8.00
CA TYR A 54 9.74 10.75 8.72
C TYR A 54 9.12 11.53 9.88
N VAL A 55 7.84 11.87 9.72
CA VAL A 55 7.07 12.73 10.62
C VAL A 55 5.71 12.13 10.92
N THR A 56 5.24 12.34 12.14
CA THR A 56 3.90 11.98 12.61
C THR A 56 3.31 13.13 13.42
N THR A 57 2.06 13.00 13.88
CA THR A 57 1.44 14.01 14.75
C THR A 57 2.15 14.12 16.10
N GLU A 58 2.79 13.03 16.55
CA GLU A 58 3.53 12.92 17.81
C GLU A 58 4.93 13.55 17.75
N GLY A 59 5.47 13.81 16.56
CA GLY A 59 6.77 14.44 16.38
C GLY A 59 7.41 14.24 15.01
N SER A 60 8.57 14.88 14.81
CA SER A 60 9.42 14.70 13.64
C SER A 60 10.64 13.89 14.04
N PHE A 61 10.80 12.68 13.49
CA PHE A 61 11.72 11.71 14.08
C PHE A 61 12.91 11.37 13.20
N GLY A 62 12.83 11.54 11.88
CA GLY A 62 13.93 11.13 11.01
C GLY A 62 14.00 11.85 9.67
N VAL A 63 15.16 11.74 9.03
CA VAL A 63 15.47 12.40 7.76
C VAL A 63 16.05 11.39 6.77
N ASN A 64 15.68 11.50 5.51
CA ASN A 64 16.31 10.76 4.43
C ASN A 64 17.67 11.38 4.11
N MET A 65 18.74 10.67 4.48
CA MET A 65 20.13 11.09 4.25
C MET A 65 20.64 10.78 2.85
N ASP A 66 19.86 10.09 2.01
CA ASP A 66 20.15 9.84 0.60
C ASP A 66 18.97 10.34 -0.26
N PRO A 67 18.91 11.65 -0.55
CA PRO A 67 17.79 12.24 -1.27
C PRO A 67 17.75 11.84 -2.76
N THR A 68 18.75 11.10 -3.23
CA THR A 68 18.85 10.62 -4.62
C THR A 68 18.44 9.17 -4.78
N CYS A 69 18.16 8.45 -3.68
CA CYS A 69 17.77 7.06 -3.74
C CYS A 69 16.42 6.88 -4.44
N PRO A 70 16.20 5.74 -5.12
CA PRO A 70 14.87 5.37 -5.60
C PRO A 70 13.85 5.32 -4.47
N THR A 71 12.60 5.65 -4.79
CA THR A 71 11.51 5.75 -3.81
C THR A 71 11.27 4.45 -3.06
N GLU A 72 11.50 3.30 -3.69
CA GLU A 72 11.30 1.95 -3.16
C GLU A 72 12.30 1.57 -2.06
N VAL A 73 13.47 2.22 -2.05
CA VAL A 73 14.54 1.96 -1.07
C VAL A 73 14.75 3.12 -0.10
N THR A 74 13.83 4.09 -0.10
CA THR A 74 13.83 5.22 0.83
C THR A 74 13.99 4.74 2.27
N SER A 75 14.98 5.29 2.97
CA SER A 75 15.22 5.01 4.38
C SER A 75 15.47 6.30 5.16
N TYR A 76 15.05 6.30 6.41
CA TYR A 76 15.13 7.45 7.30
C TYR A 76 16.10 7.16 8.43
N THR A 77 17.02 8.09 8.64
CA THR A 77 17.91 8.07 9.82
C THR A 77 17.18 8.78 10.94
N LEU A 78 16.90 8.08 12.04
CA LEU A 78 16.25 8.72 13.20
C LEU A 78 17.22 9.71 13.83
N ILE A 79 16.72 10.87 14.26
CA ILE A 79 17.50 11.91 14.92
C ILE A 79 17.45 11.63 16.42
N PRO A 80 18.54 11.13 17.06
CA PRO A 80 18.48 10.64 18.44
C PRO A 80 18.12 11.70 19.50
N THR A 81 18.20 12.98 19.14
CA THR A 81 17.86 14.11 20.02
C THR A 81 16.37 14.48 20.01
N GLU A 82 15.58 13.98 19.06
CA GLU A 82 14.15 14.35 18.92
C GLU A 82 13.24 13.61 19.91
N ALA A 83 13.56 12.35 20.20
CA ALA A 83 12.86 11.53 21.17
C ALA A 83 13.76 10.40 21.68
N TYR A 84 13.37 9.77 22.79
CA TYR A 84 13.94 8.49 23.16
C TYR A 84 13.20 7.38 22.41
N PHE A 85 13.95 6.56 21.68
CA PHE A 85 13.41 5.52 20.80
C PHE A 85 13.67 4.14 21.35
N GLU A 86 12.60 3.36 21.47
CA GLU A 86 12.58 1.96 21.85
C GLU A 86 11.91 1.13 20.74
N PHE A 87 12.24 -0.15 20.65
CA PHE A 87 11.79 -1.00 19.55
C PHE A 87 11.35 -2.37 20.05
N ILE A 88 10.13 -2.79 19.69
CA ILE A 88 9.66 -4.16 19.95
C ILE A 88 9.97 -5.00 18.71
N LEU A 89 10.80 -6.04 18.85
CA LEU A 89 11.14 -6.93 17.75
C LEU A 89 9.90 -7.70 17.25
N LEU A 90 9.65 -7.68 15.94
CA LEU A 90 8.73 -8.59 15.29
C LEU A 90 9.47 -9.88 14.94
N SER A 91 9.18 -10.96 15.66
CA SER A 91 9.70 -12.28 15.32
C SER A 91 9.12 -12.76 13.99
N ASP A 92 9.95 -13.27 13.08
CA ASP A 92 9.48 -14.10 11.97
C ASP A 92 8.65 -15.25 12.55
N ASP A 93 7.45 -15.49 12.01
CA ASP A 93 6.50 -16.53 12.42
C ASP A 93 7.08 -17.99 12.35
N ARG A 94 8.38 -18.14 12.05
CA ARG A 94 9.11 -19.41 11.98
C ARG A 94 9.77 -19.84 13.30
N GLN A 95 9.83 -18.99 14.32
CA GLN A 95 10.33 -19.36 15.64
C GLN A 95 9.35 -18.95 16.74
N GLU A 96 8.42 -19.84 17.05
CA GLU A 96 7.56 -19.72 18.21
C GLU A 96 8.37 -19.76 19.52
N ASN A 97 7.97 -18.90 20.46
CA ASN A 97 7.95 -19.12 21.91
C ASN A 97 8.99 -18.51 22.86
N ASN A 98 9.80 -17.48 22.55
CA ASN A 98 10.51 -16.77 23.65
C ASN A 98 10.88 -15.28 23.51
N HIS A 99 10.66 -14.61 22.37
CA HIS A 99 11.18 -13.25 22.16
C HIS A 99 10.14 -12.18 21.76
N LYS A 100 8.83 -12.48 21.83
CA LYS A 100 7.76 -11.64 21.26
C LYS A 100 7.60 -10.24 21.87
N ASP A 101 8.25 -9.92 22.99
CA ASP A 101 8.17 -8.60 23.63
C ASP A 101 9.54 -8.06 24.08
N GLN A 102 10.64 -8.48 23.45
CA GLN A 102 11.93 -7.87 23.77
C GLN A 102 11.97 -6.43 23.23
N ILE A 103 11.94 -5.48 24.16
CA ILE A 103 12.17 -4.07 23.87
C ILE A 103 13.67 -3.80 23.85
N VAL A 104 14.14 -3.21 22.77
CA VAL A 104 15.55 -2.84 22.57
C VAL A 104 15.67 -1.34 22.31
N ASP A 105 16.79 -0.77 22.72
CA ASP A 105 17.12 0.63 22.44
C ASP A 105 17.55 0.83 20.99
N LEU A 106 17.59 2.10 20.55
CA LEU A 106 17.99 2.50 19.20
C LEU A 106 19.30 1.86 18.71
N THR A 107 20.30 1.69 19.56
CA THR A 107 21.61 1.12 19.17
C THR A 107 21.64 -0.40 19.16
N ASN A 108 20.61 -1.05 19.69
CA ASN A 108 20.55 -2.51 19.87
C ASN A 108 19.67 -3.21 18.83
N VAL A 109 19.12 -2.46 17.88
CA VAL A 109 18.38 -3.01 16.74
C VAL A 109 19.32 -3.76 15.79
N LYS A 110 18.80 -4.74 15.07
CA LYS A 110 19.58 -5.60 14.16
C LYS A 110 19.16 -5.36 12.72
N GLU A 111 20.15 -5.24 11.82
CA GLU A 111 19.89 -5.14 10.38
C GLU A 111 19.00 -6.28 9.88
N GLY A 112 18.14 -5.97 8.92
CA GLY A 112 17.20 -6.91 8.31
C GLY A 112 15.95 -7.21 9.13
N HIS A 113 15.90 -6.86 10.41
CA HIS A 113 14.77 -7.16 11.29
C HIS A 113 13.72 -6.03 11.29
N GLU A 114 12.45 -6.42 11.51
CA GLU A 114 11.33 -5.50 11.64
C GLU A 114 11.00 -5.24 13.11
N TYR A 115 10.66 -3.99 13.41
CA TYR A 115 10.37 -3.54 14.76
C TYR A 115 9.14 -2.65 14.80
N LYS A 116 8.37 -2.72 15.89
CA LYS A 116 7.41 -1.67 16.24
C LYS A 116 8.14 -0.57 16.99
N ILE A 117 7.98 0.67 16.55
CA ILE A 117 8.61 1.82 17.20
C ILE A 117 7.79 2.30 18.41
N LEU A 118 8.50 2.56 19.51
CA LEU A 118 8.03 3.21 20.72
C LEU A 118 8.78 4.53 20.88
N ILE A 119 8.07 5.57 21.27
CA ILE A 119 8.66 6.89 21.53
C ILE A 119 8.40 7.36 22.96
N THR A 120 9.39 8.02 23.52
CA THR A 120 9.22 8.89 24.68
C THR A 120 9.63 10.31 24.28
N THR A 121 8.70 11.26 24.36
CA THR A 121 8.89 12.64 23.88
C THR A 121 8.88 13.64 25.03
N VAL A 122 9.50 14.80 24.81
CA VAL A 122 9.51 15.91 25.78
C VAL A 122 8.10 16.46 26.08
N SER A 123 7.14 16.21 25.18
CA SER A 123 5.74 16.58 25.33
C SER A 123 4.93 15.65 26.24
N GLY A 124 5.57 14.64 26.85
CA GLY A 124 4.96 13.78 27.87
C GLY A 124 4.38 12.47 27.36
N LEU A 125 4.62 12.11 26.09
CA LEU A 125 4.37 10.74 25.63
C LEU A 125 5.46 9.83 26.21
N CYS A 126 5.08 8.76 26.90
CA CYS A 126 6.01 7.81 27.52
C CYS A 126 5.78 6.41 26.96
N ARG A 127 6.80 5.83 26.33
CA ARG A 127 6.76 4.51 25.67
C ARG A 127 5.53 4.35 24.77
N TYR A 128 5.17 5.44 24.08
CA TYR A 128 3.98 5.51 23.26
C TYR A 128 4.18 4.72 21.97
N ARG A 129 3.20 3.88 21.63
CA ARG A 129 3.17 3.11 20.39
C ARG A 129 2.65 4.00 19.26
N ILE A 130 3.53 4.43 18.35
CA ILE A 130 3.14 5.14 17.12
C ILE A 130 2.26 4.25 16.24
N GLY A 131 2.48 2.93 16.32
CA GLY A 131 1.82 1.94 15.47
C GLY A 131 2.53 1.72 14.14
N ASP A 132 3.69 2.33 13.90
CA ASP A 132 4.48 2.08 12.69
C ASP A 132 5.41 0.87 12.88
N VAL A 133 5.57 0.09 11.80
CA VAL A 133 6.54 -1.00 11.68
C VAL A 133 7.68 -0.55 10.78
N LEU A 134 8.89 -0.64 11.30
CA LEU A 134 10.12 -0.18 10.66
C LEU A 134 11.11 -1.33 10.49
N LYS A 135 11.77 -1.41 9.34
CA LYS A 135 12.83 -2.37 9.06
C LYS A 135 14.19 -1.70 9.11
N VAL A 136 15.12 -2.25 9.88
CA VAL A 136 16.51 -1.75 9.89
C VAL A 136 17.17 -2.17 8.58
N VAL A 137 17.66 -1.20 7.81
CA VAL A 137 18.32 -1.47 6.52
C VAL A 137 19.83 -1.50 6.67
N VAL A 138 20.38 -0.43 7.23
CA VAL A 138 21.83 -0.20 7.37
C VAL A 138 22.06 0.81 8.50
N PHE A 139 23.28 0.92 9.01
CA PHE A 139 23.66 1.98 9.93
C PHE A 139 24.35 3.15 9.22
N TYR A 140 23.96 4.37 9.56
CA TYR A 140 24.71 5.59 9.25
C TYR A 140 25.55 5.96 10.47
N ASN A 141 26.85 5.71 10.41
CA ASN A 141 27.72 5.73 11.60
C ASN A 141 27.17 4.76 12.67
N ALA A 142 26.79 5.26 13.84
CA ALA A 142 26.18 4.48 14.92
C ALA A 142 24.64 4.55 14.93
N THR A 143 24.02 5.29 13.99
CA THR A 143 22.58 5.52 13.98
C THR A 143 21.91 4.64 12.91
N PRO A 144 20.94 3.79 13.28
CA PRO A 144 20.26 2.93 12.30
C PRO A 144 19.41 3.75 11.32
N LYS A 145 19.42 3.32 10.06
CA LYS A 145 18.48 3.75 9.02
C LYS A 145 17.32 2.76 8.95
N PHE A 146 16.11 3.29 8.91
CA PHE A 146 14.89 2.51 8.86
C PHE A 146 14.14 2.73 7.57
N GLN A 147 13.69 1.65 6.96
CA GLN A 147 12.67 1.67 5.93
C GLN A 147 11.29 1.55 6.58
N PHE A 148 10.36 2.40 6.19
CA PHE A 148 8.97 2.26 6.60
C PHE A 148 8.37 1.00 5.94
N VAL A 149 7.79 0.11 6.74
CA VAL A 149 7.17 -1.13 6.24
C VAL A 149 5.65 -0.95 6.13
N ARG A 150 4.98 -0.71 7.26
CA ARG A 150 3.52 -0.60 7.35
C ARG A 150 3.08 0.08 8.64
N ARG A 151 1.80 0.44 8.72
CA ARG A 151 1.14 0.82 9.98
C ARG A 151 0.37 -0.39 10.53
N GLU A 152 0.35 -0.55 11.85
CA GLU A 152 -0.35 -1.64 12.51
C GLU A 152 -1.85 -1.57 12.22
N GLY A 153 -2.45 -2.72 11.90
CA GLY A 153 -3.87 -2.82 11.55
C GLY A 153 -4.20 -2.61 10.07
N THR A 154 -3.22 -2.43 9.17
CA THR A 154 -3.45 -2.33 7.71
C THR A 154 -3.34 -3.67 6.95
N VAL A 155 -3.42 -4.79 7.66
CA VAL A 155 -3.27 -6.15 7.11
C VAL A 155 -4.64 -6.73 6.76
N LEU A 156 -4.79 -7.28 5.55
CA LEU A 156 -5.94 -8.12 5.19
C LEU A 156 -5.71 -9.55 5.67
N SER A 157 -6.74 -10.15 6.25
CA SER A 157 -6.68 -11.51 6.78
C SER A 157 -8.09 -12.10 6.88
N VAL A 158 -8.26 -13.30 6.33
CA VAL A 158 -9.47 -14.13 6.40
C VAL A 158 -9.30 -15.24 7.45
N ASP A 159 -8.13 -15.90 7.47
CA ASP A 159 -7.79 -16.98 8.41
C ASP A 159 -6.38 -16.73 9.02
N VAL A 160 -5.47 -17.71 8.96
CA VAL A 160 -4.10 -17.58 9.47
C VAL A 160 -3.20 -16.76 8.56
N GLU A 161 -3.60 -16.49 7.32
CA GLU A 161 -2.80 -15.69 6.40
C GLU A 161 -2.90 -14.20 6.72
N LYS A 162 -1.79 -13.49 6.47
CA LYS A 162 -1.70 -12.05 6.69
C LYS A 162 -1.14 -11.45 5.43
N THR A 163 -2.00 -10.80 4.66
CA THR A 163 -1.59 -10.03 3.49
C THR A 163 -1.34 -8.62 3.93
N ASP A 164 -0.08 -8.21 3.91
CA ASP A 164 0.28 -6.85 4.29
C ASP A 164 -0.01 -5.84 3.17
N GLU A 165 0.06 -4.56 3.54
CA GLU A 165 -0.20 -3.46 2.63
C GLU A 165 0.79 -3.42 1.44
N ARG A 166 2.01 -3.96 1.61
CA ARG A 166 3.03 -3.98 0.56
C ARG A 166 2.70 -5.04 -0.49
N GLU A 167 2.31 -6.24 -0.07
CA GLU A 167 1.86 -7.30 -0.98
C GLU A 167 0.65 -6.81 -1.79
N LEU A 168 -0.34 -6.21 -1.13
CA LEU A 168 -1.51 -5.61 -1.77
C LEU A 168 -1.13 -4.49 -2.75
N PHE A 169 -0.28 -3.56 -2.33
CA PHE A 169 0.19 -2.47 -3.19
C PHE A 169 0.90 -2.99 -4.44
N LEU A 170 1.80 -3.98 -4.28
CA LEU A 170 2.53 -4.56 -5.40
C LEU A 170 1.60 -5.26 -6.39
N GLY A 171 0.63 -6.04 -5.90
CA GLY A 171 -0.37 -6.70 -6.72
C GLY A 171 -1.22 -5.70 -7.50
N VAL A 172 -1.81 -4.73 -6.81
CA VAL A 172 -2.69 -3.72 -7.42
C VAL A 172 -1.92 -2.86 -8.41
N THR A 173 -0.67 -2.49 -8.14
CA THR A 173 0.15 -1.70 -9.08
C THR A 173 0.41 -2.46 -10.38
N ARG A 174 0.70 -3.76 -10.31
CA ARG A 174 0.87 -4.59 -11.50
C ARG A 174 -0.44 -4.75 -12.28
N ALA A 175 -1.56 -4.94 -11.59
CA ALA A 175 -2.87 -4.99 -12.22
C ALA A 175 -3.25 -3.65 -12.88
N ALA A 176 -3.00 -2.52 -12.21
CA ALA A 176 -3.20 -1.19 -12.76
C ALA A 176 -2.40 -0.98 -14.04
N LYS A 177 -1.16 -1.51 -14.10
CA LYS A 177 -0.35 -1.43 -15.30
C LYS A 177 -0.96 -2.20 -16.48
N LEU A 178 -1.55 -3.37 -16.24
CA LEU A 178 -2.27 -4.13 -17.27
C LEU A 178 -3.51 -3.38 -17.79
N LEU A 179 -4.23 -2.70 -16.91
CA LEU A 179 -5.38 -1.87 -17.27
C LEU A 179 -4.96 -0.66 -18.12
N GLU A 180 -3.86 -0.01 -17.75
CA GLU A 180 -3.29 1.10 -18.52
C GLU A 180 -2.84 0.64 -19.91
N ASP A 181 -2.05 -0.43 -19.98
CA ASP A 181 -1.42 -0.89 -21.22
C ASP A 181 -2.45 -1.45 -22.24
N HIS A 182 -3.52 -2.09 -21.77
CA HIS A 182 -4.54 -2.68 -22.65
C HIS A 182 -5.72 -1.77 -22.97
N LEU A 183 -6.10 -0.88 -22.03
CA LEU A 183 -7.35 -0.12 -22.12
C LEU A 183 -7.17 1.39 -21.94
N GLY A 184 -5.97 1.87 -21.64
CA GLY A 184 -5.72 3.27 -21.31
C GLY A 184 -6.36 3.72 -20.00
N LEU A 185 -6.74 2.78 -19.13
CA LEU A 185 -7.37 3.07 -17.84
C LEU A 185 -6.30 3.31 -16.79
N ILE A 186 -6.35 4.48 -16.14
CA ILE A 186 -5.42 4.86 -15.08
C ILE A 186 -6.08 4.61 -13.73
N LEU A 187 -5.38 3.94 -12.82
CA LEU A 187 -5.83 3.78 -11.44
C LEU A 187 -5.70 5.12 -10.71
N GLU A 188 -6.82 5.66 -10.23
CA GLU A 188 -6.86 6.90 -9.46
C GLU A 188 -6.67 6.63 -7.97
N ASP A 189 -7.46 5.70 -7.42
CA ASP A 189 -7.30 5.25 -6.04
C ASP A 189 -7.88 3.84 -5.84
N TYR A 190 -7.52 3.18 -4.73
CA TYR A 190 -8.03 1.86 -4.38
C TYR A 190 -8.13 1.64 -2.86
N THR A 191 -8.99 0.71 -2.46
CA THR A 191 -9.01 0.18 -1.11
C THR A 191 -9.40 -1.28 -1.13
N SER A 192 -9.22 -1.99 -0.03
CA SER A 192 -9.60 -3.38 0.10
C SER A 192 -10.40 -3.63 1.36
N THR A 193 -11.08 -4.77 1.42
CA THR A 193 -11.75 -5.28 2.61
C THR A 193 -11.84 -6.80 2.52
N VAL A 194 -12.26 -7.43 3.61
CA VAL A 194 -12.57 -8.85 3.64
C VAL A 194 -14.08 -9.00 3.69
N ASP A 195 -14.65 -9.69 2.72
CA ASP A 195 -16.06 -10.03 2.73
C ASP A 195 -16.26 -11.33 3.50
N LEU A 196 -16.82 -11.20 4.70
CA LEU A 196 -17.15 -12.32 5.59
C LEU A 196 -18.60 -12.80 5.42
N SER A 197 -19.37 -12.17 4.52
CA SER A 197 -20.78 -12.53 4.30
C SER A 197 -20.95 -13.75 3.38
N THR A 198 -19.89 -14.11 2.64
CA THR A 198 -19.82 -15.24 1.73
C THR A 198 -19.13 -16.44 2.38
N SER A 199 -19.38 -17.63 1.83
CA SER A 199 -18.70 -18.87 2.24
C SER A 199 -18.16 -19.58 1.01
N PRO A 200 -16.82 -19.69 0.82
CA PRO A 200 -15.78 -19.16 1.71
C PRO A 200 -15.67 -17.62 1.67
N PRO A 201 -15.24 -16.99 2.78
CA PRO A 201 -14.91 -15.55 2.83
C PRO A 201 -13.77 -15.21 1.86
N HIS A 202 -13.76 -14.00 1.32
CA HIS A 202 -12.81 -13.61 0.27
C HIS A 202 -12.38 -12.15 0.36
N TYR A 203 -11.29 -11.82 -0.34
CA TYR A 203 -10.80 -10.45 -0.42
C TYR A 203 -11.57 -9.68 -1.50
N VAL A 204 -11.88 -8.42 -1.19
CA VAL A 204 -12.53 -7.49 -2.11
C VAL A 204 -11.62 -6.29 -2.30
N ILE A 205 -11.32 -5.93 -3.54
CA ILE A 205 -10.54 -4.74 -3.89
C ILE A 205 -11.44 -3.78 -4.69
N TYR A 206 -11.61 -2.58 -4.16
CA TYR A 206 -12.29 -1.48 -4.84
C TYR A 206 -11.29 -0.69 -5.68
N LEU A 207 -11.62 -0.45 -6.94
CA LEU A 207 -10.77 0.28 -7.88
C LEU A 207 -11.55 1.48 -8.43
N GLU A 208 -11.03 2.69 -8.24
CA GLU A 208 -11.49 3.87 -8.98
C GLU A 208 -10.54 4.10 -10.15
N LEU A 209 -11.10 3.99 -11.34
CA LEU A 209 -10.37 4.07 -12.59
C LEU A 209 -10.77 5.34 -13.33
N LYS A 210 -9.83 5.90 -14.07
CA LYS A 210 -10.02 7.09 -14.89
C LYS A 210 -9.63 6.83 -16.33
N ASN A 211 -10.37 7.44 -17.25
CA ASN A 211 -10.06 7.49 -18.68
C ASN A 211 -10.17 8.95 -19.15
N ASP A 212 -9.25 9.37 -20.02
CA ASP A 212 -9.20 10.75 -20.54
C ASP A 212 -10.36 11.06 -21.52
N GLU A 213 -11.02 10.04 -22.08
CA GLU A 213 -11.99 10.23 -23.18
C GLU A 213 -13.46 10.00 -22.80
N SER A 214 -13.76 9.09 -21.87
CA SER A 214 -15.15 8.77 -21.49
C SER A 214 -15.27 8.15 -20.11
N ALA A 215 -16.45 8.28 -19.51
CA ALA A 215 -16.77 7.59 -18.26
C ALA A 215 -16.75 6.07 -18.48
N ILE A 216 -16.11 5.36 -17.56
CA ILE A 216 -16.00 3.90 -17.60
C ILE A 216 -17.37 3.29 -17.37
N GLN A 217 -17.83 2.46 -18.31
CA GLN A 217 -19.09 1.73 -18.18
C GLN A 217 -18.85 0.27 -17.78
N ASP A 218 -17.83 -0.35 -18.36
CA ASP A 218 -17.48 -1.74 -18.11
C ASP A 218 -16.00 -1.96 -18.46
N VAL A 219 -15.35 -2.86 -17.73
CA VAL A 219 -13.99 -3.33 -18.02
C VAL A 219 -14.07 -4.79 -18.50
N PRO A 220 -13.46 -5.13 -19.65
CA PRO A 220 -13.46 -6.49 -20.18
C PRO A 220 -13.00 -7.53 -19.14
N THR A 221 -13.80 -8.58 -19.00
CA THR A 221 -13.61 -9.63 -17.99
C THR A 221 -12.32 -10.41 -18.16
N ASP A 222 -11.84 -10.56 -19.39
CA ASP A 222 -10.56 -11.22 -19.69
C ASP A 222 -9.36 -10.43 -19.17
N ILE A 223 -9.44 -9.10 -19.17
CA ILE A 223 -8.42 -8.23 -18.59
C ILE A 223 -8.52 -8.26 -17.06
N LEU A 224 -9.73 -8.22 -16.50
CA LEU A 224 -9.94 -8.34 -15.05
C LEU A 224 -9.48 -9.69 -14.51
N GLU A 225 -9.63 -10.77 -15.27
CA GLU A 225 -9.08 -12.09 -14.90
C GLU A 225 -7.56 -12.03 -14.79
N LYS A 226 -6.87 -11.49 -15.80
CA LYS A 226 -5.42 -11.33 -15.77
C LYS A 226 -4.96 -10.46 -14.60
N CYS A 227 -5.72 -9.39 -14.31
CA CYS A 227 -5.48 -8.55 -13.13
C CYS A 227 -5.64 -9.35 -11.84
N GLY A 228 -6.69 -10.17 -11.74
CA GLY A 228 -6.99 -11.00 -10.58
C GLY A 228 -5.88 -11.99 -10.31
N SER A 229 -5.48 -12.76 -11.32
CA SER A 229 -4.33 -13.68 -11.23
C SER A 229 -3.05 -12.95 -10.81
N THR A 230 -2.80 -11.76 -11.35
CA THR A 230 -1.59 -10.97 -11.04
C THR A 230 -1.56 -10.52 -9.58
N VAL A 231 -2.72 -10.09 -9.04
CA VAL A 231 -2.85 -9.70 -7.64
C VAL A 231 -2.71 -10.92 -6.74
N GLU A 232 -3.44 -11.99 -7.00
CA GLU A 232 -3.39 -13.21 -6.16
C GLU A 232 -1.99 -13.84 -6.13
N LEU A 233 -1.21 -13.74 -7.22
CA LEU A 233 0.19 -14.18 -7.28
C LEU A 233 1.18 -13.29 -6.50
N SER A 234 0.79 -12.06 -6.15
CA SER A 234 1.61 -11.15 -5.33
C SER A 234 1.48 -11.40 -3.83
N PHE A 235 0.42 -12.09 -3.41
CA PHE A 235 0.20 -12.43 -2.02
C PHE A 235 1.11 -13.57 -1.56
N ASN A 236 1.29 -13.69 -0.25
CA ASN A 236 2.10 -14.75 0.32
C ASN A 236 1.61 -16.16 -0.08
N VAL A 237 2.53 -17.13 0.01
CA VAL A 237 2.26 -18.54 -0.34
C VAL A 237 1.11 -19.14 0.50
N MET A 238 0.86 -18.62 1.72
CA MET A 238 -0.23 -19.13 2.55
C MET A 238 -1.60 -18.76 1.94
N TYR A 239 -1.78 -17.52 1.47
CA TYR A 239 -2.99 -17.13 0.73
C TYR A 239 -3.29 -18.12 -0.40
N SER A 240 -2.29 -18.41 -1.24
CA SER A 240 -2.44 -19.33 -2.37
C SER A 240 -2.84 -20.75 -1.94
N LYS A 241 -2.29 -21.25 -0.83
CA LYS A 241 -2.66 -22.57 -0.26
C LYS A 241 -4.09 -22.61 0.27
N LEU A 242 -4.51 -21.57 0.99
CA LEU A 242 -5.87 -21.47 1.54
C LEU A 242 -6.91 -21.28 0.42
N ARG A 243 -6.56 -20.52 -0.62
CA ARG A 243 -7.35 -20.35 -1.85
C ARG A 243 -7.54 -21.68 -2.59
N PHE A 244 -6.48 -22.48 -2.73
CA PHE A 244 -6.56 -23.83 -3.30
C PHE A 244 -7.42 -24.80 -2.47
N ARG A 245 -7.36 -24.69 -1.15
CA ARG A 245 -8.19 -25.48 -0.21
C ARG A 245 -9.62 -24.99 -0.07
N ASN A 246 -10.02 -23.97 -0.83
CA ASN A 246 -11.34 -23.34 -0.76
C ASN A 246 -11.70 -22.82 0.65
N GLN A 247 -10.69 -22.42 1.43
CA GLN A 247 -10.86 -21.74 2.72
C GLN A 247 -10.94 -20.22 2.55
N ILE A 248 -10.27 -19.71 1.51
CA ILE A 248 -10.44 -18.33 1.01
C ILE A 248 -11.11 -18.43 -0.36
N GLY A 249 -12.16 -17.65 -0.57
CA GLY A 249 -12.84 -17.53 -1.85
C GLY A 249 -12.03 -16.73 -2.89
N PRO A 250 -12.47 -16.70 -4.15
CA PRO A 250 -11.79 -15.94 -5.18
C PRO A 250 -11.78 -14.43 -4.90
N LEU A 251 -10.64 -13.79 -5.23
CA LEU A 251 -10.52 -12.34 -5.18
C LEU A 251 -11.62 -11.67 -6.01
N GLU A 252 -12.28 -10.67 -5.42
CA GLU A 252 -13.30 -9.86 -6.09
C GLU A 252 -12.77 -8.45 -6.36
N PHE A 253 -12.91 -7.96 -7.59
CA PHE A 253 -12.79 -6.55 -7.91
C PHE A 253 -14.16 -5.88 -7.93
N ARG A 254 -14.22 -4.69 -7.34
CA ARG A 254 -15.38 -3.79 -7.37
C ARG A 254 -14.94 -2.47 -8.01
N ILE A 255 -15.30 -2.26 -9.26
CA ILE A 255 -14.98 -1.01 -9.95
C ILE A 255 -16.00 0.05 -9.51
N VAL A 256 -15.51 1.20 -9.06
CA VAL A 256 -16.34 2.31 -8.60
C VAL A 256 -16.27 3.49 -9.55
N GLN A 257 -17.30 4.34 -9.47
CA GLN A 257 -17.43 5.55 -10.26
C GLN A 257 -16.32 6.55 -9.94
N GLU A 258 -15.90 7.31 -10.96
CA GLU A 258 -15.03 8.48 -10.78
C GLU A 258 -15.57 9.39 -9.66
N LYS A 259 -14.67 9.91 -8.82
CA LYS A 259 -14.92 10.74 -7.63
C LYS A 259 -15.57 10.01 -6.46
N THR A 260 -15.52 8.68 -6.42
CA THR A 260 -15.99 7.93 -5.23
C THR A 260 -15.04 8.13 -4.06
N PHE A 261 -13.72 8.09 -4.26
CA PHE A 261 -12.73 8.37 -3.23
C PHE A 261 -12.68 9.86 -2.85
N GLU A 262 -13.03 10.77 -3.77
CA GLU A 262 -13.27 12.18 -3.41
C GLU A 262 -14.43 12.30 -2.39
N LYS A 263 -15.54 11.57 -2.59
CA LYS A 263 -16.65 11.54 -1.62
C LYS A 263 -16.23 10.93 -0.29
N ILE A 264 -15.36 9.91 -0.29
CA ILE A 264 -14.80 9.32 0.94
C ILE A 264 -13.97 10.36 1.69
N SER A 265 -13.08 11.08 1.00
CA SER A 265 -12.27 12.13 1.64
C SER A 265 -13.14 13.27 2.18
N ALA A 266 -14.15 13.71 1.43
CA ALA A 266 -15.13 14.70 1.89
C ALA A 266 -15.92 14.22 3.12
N LEU A 267 -16.29 12.94 3.17
CA LEU A 267 -16.96 12.35 4.33
C LEU A 267 -16.03 12.31 5.54
N ALA A 268 -14.76 11.95 5.37
CA ALA A 268 -13.78 11.95 6.44
C ALA A 268 -13.59 13.36 7.03
N LEU A 269 -13.53 14.39 6.17
CA LEU A 269 -13.47 15.79 6.58
C LEU A 269 -14.68 16.21 7.41
N LEU A 270 -15.89 15.87 6.97
CA LEU A 270 -17.12 16.14 7.73
C LEU A 270 -17.14 15.46 9.10
N ARG A 271 -16.43 14.33 9.23
CA ARG A 271 -16.28 13.59 10.49
C ARG A 271 -15.08 14.04 11.33
N GLY A 272 -14.45 15.16 10.97
CA GLY A 272 -13.39 15.81 11.75
C GLY A 272 -11.96 15.43 11.38
N ALA A 273 -11.74 14.70 10.28
CA ALA A 273 -10.39 14.48 9.77
C ALA A 273 -9.77 15.80 9.29
N ALA A 274 -8.49 16.01 9.60
CA ALA A 274 -7.76 17.17 9.09
C ALA A 274 -7.50 17.02 7.57
N PRO A 275 -7.80 18.03 6.74
CA PRO A 275 -7.68 17.92 5.29
C PRO A 275 -6.30 17.50 4.78
N ALA A 276 -5.23 18.02 5.39
CA ALA A 276 -3.87 17.72 4.99
C ALA A 276 -3.36 16.34 5.46
N GLN A 277 -4.11 15.64 6.32
CA GLN A 277 -3.69 14.37 6.93
C GLN A 277 -4.54 13.18 6.47
N PHE A 278 -5.63 13.41 5.76
CA PHE A 278 -6.47 12.33 5.28
C PHE A 278 -5.71 11.48 4.24
N LYS A 279 -5.71 10.17 4.48
CA LYS A 279 -5.20 9.16 3.54
C LYS A 279 -6.26 8.07 3.42
N THR A 280 -6.57 7.67 2.20
CA THR A 280 -7.44 6.53 1.95
C THR A 280 -6.87 5.29 2.65
N PRO A 281 -7.60 4.66 3.61
CA PRO A 281 -7.15 3.42 4.23
C PRO A 281 -7.05 2.32 3.15
N ARG A 282 -5.98 1.52 3.16
CA ARG A 282 -5.84 0.43 2.18
C ARG A 282 -6.62 -0.83 2.54
N GLY A 283 -6.96 -1.02 3.82
CA GLY A 283 -7.81 -2.10 4.32
C GLY A 283 -8.93 -1.54 5.19
N LEU A 284 -10.19 -1.79 4.80
CA LEU A 284 -11.37 -1.37 5.53
C LEU A 284 -11.84 -2.50 6.45
N GLY A 285 -11.71 -2.27 7.75
CA GLY A 285 -12.38 -3.06 8.80
C GLY A 285 -13.78 -2.54 9.17
N PRO A 286 -14.43 -3.17 10.17
CA PRO A 286 -15.79 -2.83 10.62
C PRO A 286 -15.99 -1.36 11.03
N GLN A 287 -14.94 -0.70 11.51
CA GLN A 287 -14.94 0.72 11.89
C GLN A 287 -15.16 1.68 10.70
N HIS A 288 -15.01 1.18 9.47
CA HIS A 288 -15.15 1.95 8.23
C HIS A 288 -16.47 1.67 7.50
N SER A 289 -17.52 1.23 8.19
CA SER A 289 -18.83 0.93 7.59
C SER A 289 -19.39 2.05 6.70
N HIS A 290 -19.18 3.30 7.10
CA HIS A 290 -19.57 4.49 6.36
C HIS A 290 -18.82 4.67 5.03
N TYR A 291 -17.55 4.24 4.93
CA TYR A 291 -16.82 4.24 3.66
C TYR A 291 -17.30 3.11 2.75
N LEU A 292 -17.61 1.94 3.31
CA LEU A 292 -18.18 0.82 2.56
C LEU A 292 -19.53 1.17 1.92
N GLU A 293 -20.36 1.97 2.59
CA GLU A 293 -21.62 2.46 2.03
C GLU A 293 -21.39 3.37 0.80
N VAL A 294 -20.45 4.32 0.89
CA VAL A 294 -20.08 5.19 -0.24
C VAL A 294 -19.56 4.37 -1.42
N LEU A 295 -18.69 3.40 -1.16
CA LEU A 295 -18.15 2.49 -2.18
C LEU A 295 -19.22 1.63 -2.83
N THR A 296 -20.17 1.12 -2.04
CA THR A 296 -21.29 0.30 -2.54
C THR A 296 -22.21 1.13 -3.42
N ASN A 297 -22.50 2.38 -3.04
CA ASN A 297 -23.31 3.30 -3.83
C ASN A 297 -22.62 3.77 -5.13
N GLY A 298 -21.29 3.79 -5.13
CA GLY A 298 -20.47 4.14 -6.31
C GLY A 298 -20.16 2.96 -7.23
N LEU A 299 -20.66 1.76 -6.95
CA LEU A 299 -20.29 0.55 -7.68
C LEU A 299 -20.80 0.56 -9.14
N ILE A 300 -19.89 0.30 -10.08
CA ILE A 300 -20.17 0.13 -11.51
C ILE A 300 -20.21 -1.34 -11.88
N GLN A 301 -19.15 -2.09 -11.54
CA GLN A 301 -18.95 -3.47 -11.99
C GLN A 301 -18.38 -4.33 -10.87
N ARG A 302 -18.83 -5.58 -10.80
CA ARG A 302 -18.22 -6.63 -9.96
C ARG A 302 -17.58 -7.68 -10.84
N TYR A 303 -16.40 -8.12 -10.43
CA TYR A 303 -15.68 -9.21 -11.08
C TYR A 303 -15.08 -10.13 -10.04
N VAL A 304 -15.19 -11.44 -10.25
CA VAL A 304 -14.65 -12.46 -9.34
C VAL A 304 -13.64 -13.30 -10.12
N SER A 305 -12.41 -13.38 -9.61
CA SER A 305 -11.31 -14.18 -10.17
C SER A 305 -11.76 -15.62 -10.37
N GLN A 306 -11.46 -16.21 -11.53
CA GLN A 306 -11.82 -17.58 -11.86
C GLN A 306 -10.65 -18.54 -11.64
N SER A 307 -9.43 -18.07 -11.84
CA SER A 307 -8.22 -18.86 -11.66
C SER A 307 -7.81 -18.96 -10.19
N CYS A 308 -7.11 -20.05 -9.87
CA CYS A 308 -6.41 -20.21 -8.60
C CYS A 308 -4.91 -19.97 -8.86
N PRO A 309 -4.21 -19.17 -8.03
CA PRO A 309 -2.78 -18.89 -8.20
C PRO A 309 -1.90 -20.13 -8.02
N PHE A 310 -2.39 -21.19 -7.36
CA PHE A 310 -1.65 -22.42 -7.13
C PHE A 310 -1.92 -23.47 -8.23
N ARG A 311 -0.85 -23.93 -8.88
CA ARG A 311 -0.82 -25.19 -9.64
C ARG A 311 -0.01 -26.18 -8.83
N ASP A 312 -0.57 -27.36 -8.59
CA ASP A 312 0.12 -28.40 -7.83
C ASP A 312 1.24 -29.00 -8.71
N ASP A 313 2.50 -28.73 -8.37
CA ASP A 313 3.67 -29.37 -9.02
C ASP A 313 3.79 -30.86 -8.65
N SER A 314 2.90 -31.42 -7.81
CA SER A 314 2.89 -32.85 -7.50
C SER A 314 2.29 -33.76 -8.59
N ASP A 315 1.74 -33.19 -9.67
CA ASP A 315 1.27 -33.98 -10.84
C ASP A 315 2.33 -34.17 -11.94
N ILE A 316 3.53 -33.63 -11.77
CA ILE A 316 4.69 -34.10 -12.56
C ILE A 316 5.19 -35.38 -11.89
N ARG A 317 4.58 -36.53 -12.22
CA ARG A 317 5.25 -37.81 -11.98
C ARG A 317 6.59 -37.75 -12.69
N PRO A 318 7.74 -37.86 -11.99
CA PRO A 318 8.96 -38.23 -12.67
C PRO A 318 8.71 -39.60 -13.29
N ALA A 319 8.70 -39.67 -14.62
CA ALA A 319 8.75 -40.93 -15.34
C ALA A 319 10.12 -41.56 -15.05
N TYR A 320 10.25 -42.21 -13.89
CA TYR A 320 11.35 -43.11 -13.64
C TYR A 320 11.15 -44.33 -14.55
N PRO A 321 12.12 -44.65 -15.42
CA PRO A 321 12.10 -45.93 -16.11
C PRO A 321 12.26 -47.03 -15.06
N VAL A 322 11.26 -47.91 -14.98
CA VAL A 322 11.34 -49.14 -14.19
C VAL A 322 12.37 -50.07 -14.87
N PRO A 323 13.28 -50.72 -14.12
CA PRO A 323 14.35 -51.55 -14.67
C PRO A 323 13.88 -52.79 -15.43
#